data_AF-A0A0B4X150-F1
#
_entry.id   AF-A0A0B4X150-F1
#
_cell.length_a   1.000
_cell.length_b   1.000
_cell.length_c   1.000
_cell.angle_alpha   90.00
_cell.angle_beta   90.00
_cell.angle_gamma   90.00
#
_symmetry.space_group_name_H-M   'P 1'
#
loop_
_entity.id
_entity.type
_entity.pdbx_description
1 polymer ?
#
loop_
_entity_poly.entity_id
_entity_poly.type
_entity_poly.pdbx_seq_one_letter_code
_entity_poly.pdbx_strand_id
1 'polypeptide(L)' 'MAQLITIIILVGAAWWLYRRFISDAKRLQEKSRRAEKERQTGAVGTLVKDPVTGEYRVKREDE' A
#
# COMPACT_ATOMS: atom_id res chain seq x y z
N MET A 1 -11.02 16.72 36.44
CA MET A 1 -9.92 17.21 35.57
C MET A 1 -9.18 16.09 34.84
N ALA A 2 -8.82 14.97 35.49
CA ALA A 2 -8.08 13.87 34.84
C ALA A 2 -8.86 13.13 33.71
N GLN A 3 -10.18 12.99 33.82
CA GLN A 3 -11.00 12.29 32.81
C GLN A 3 -10.96 12.92 31.41
N LEU A 4 -10.94 14.26 31.32
CA LEU A 4 -10.87 14.95 30.03
C LEU A 4 -9.52 14.69 29.35
N ILE A 5 -8.43 14.69 30.12
CA ILE A 5 -7.09 14.39 29.62
C ILE A 5 -7.02 12.96 29.08
N THR A 6 -7.57 11.99 29.81
CA THR A 6 -7.61 10.58 29.33
C THR A 6 -8.42 10.43 28.04
N ILE A 7 -9.53 11.16 27.90
CA ILE A 7 -10.35 11.11 26.69
C ILE A 7 -9.60 11.72 25.50
N ILE A 8 -8.94 12.87 25.68
CA ILE A 8 -8.15 13.51 24.62
C ILE A 8 -7.02 12.58 24.15
N ILE A 9 -6.33 11.91 25.07
CA ILE A 9 -5.27 10.96 24.73
C ILE A 9 -5.84 9.77 23.95
N LEU A 10 -6.97 9.20 24.39
CA LEU A 10 -7.62 8.08 23.69
C LEU A 10 -8.07 8.46 22.28
N VAL A 11 -8.71 9.62 22.12
CA VAL A 11 -9.15 10.11 20.81
C VAL A 11 -7.95 10.39 19.90
N GLY A 12 -6.88 11.01 20.44
CA GLY A 12 -5.65 11.25 19.70
C GLY A 12 -4.97 9.95 19.25
N ALA A 13 -4.87 8.96 20.13
CA ALA A 13 -4.31 7.65 19.82
C ALA A 13 -5.15 6.89 18.78
N ALA A 14 -6.47 6.90 18.92
CA ALA A 14 -7.38 6.27 17.97
C ALA A 14 -7.27 6.92 16.58
N TRP A 15 -7.20 8.25 16.51
CA TRP A 15 -7.02 8.98 15.25
C TRP A 15 -5.66 8.66 14.59
N TRP A 16 -4.59 8.63 15.39
CA TRP A 16 -3.26 8.33 14.88
C TRP A 16 -3.18 6.90 14.31
N LEU A 17 -3.71 5.92 15.04
CA LEU A 17 -3.82 4.54 14.57
C LEU A 17 -4.67 4.46 13.29
N TYR A 18 -5.86 5.06 13.28
CA TYR A 18 -6.73 5.08 12.11
C TYR A 18 -6.01 5.61 10.86
N ARG A 19 -5.27 6.71 10.99
CA ARG A 19 -4.48 7.27 9.88
C ARG A 19 -3.38 6.31 9.40
N ARG A 20 -2.68 5.66 10.33
CA ARG A 20 -1.65 4.64 10.01
C ARG A 20 -2.27 3.47 9.25
N PHE A 21 -3.37 2.92 9.76
CA PHE A 21 -4.10 1.80 9.13
C PHE A 21 -4.59 2.14 7.71
N ILE A 22 -5.14 3.33 7.49
CA ILE A 22 -5.57 3.74 6.14
C ILE A 22 -4.38 3.85 5.19
N SER A 23 -3.26 4.40 5.65
CA SER A 23 -2.07 4.52 4.80
C SER A 23 -1.56 3.16 4.33
N ASP A 24 -1.59 2.16 5.22
CA ASP A 24 -1.18 0.80 4.89
C ASP A 24 -2.23 0.10 4.00
N ALA A 25 -3.53 0.32 4.25
CA ALA A 25 -4.60 -0.21 3.42
C ALA A 25 -4.54 0.32 1.98
N LYS A 26 -4.20 1.60 1.78
CA LYS A 26 -3.99 2.18 0.44
C LYS A 26 -2.84 1.49 -0.29
N ARG A 27 -1.71 1.24 0.38
CA ARG A 27 -0.57 0.52 -0.19
C ARG A 27 -0.95 -0.92 -0.59
N LEU A 28 -1.71 -1.61 0.26
CA LEU A 28 -2.19 -2.96 -0.02
C LEU A 28 -3.19 -2.99 -1.18
N GLN A 29 -4.11 -2.02 -1.26
CA GLN A 29 -5.04 -1.90 -2.39
C GLN A 29 -4.31 -1.62 -3.70
N GLU A 30 -3.30 -0.75 -3.72
CA GLU A 30 -2.50 -0.51 -4.92
C GLU A 30 -1.76 -1.77 -5.38
N LYS A 31 -1.25 -2.57 -4.44
CA LYS A 31 -0.63 -3.87 -4.71
C LYS A 31 -1.65 -4.87 -5.28
N SER A 32 -2.81 -5.00 -4.65
CA SER A 32 -3.88 -5.90 -5.07
C SER A 32 -4.44 -5.55 -6.45
N ARG A 33 -4.66 -4.26 -6.73
CA ARG A 33 -5.22 -3.79 -8.01
C ARG A 33 -4.28 -4.05 -9.19
N ARG A 34 -2.96 -4.07 -8.96
CA ARG A 34 -1.97 -4.45 -9.97
C ARG A 34 -2.01 -5.96 -10.25
N ALA A 35 -2.03 -6.77 -9.19
CA ALA A 35 -2.15 -8.23 -9.31
C ALA A 35 -3.48 -8.66 -9.95
N GLU A 36 -4.58 -7.96 -9.69
CA GLU A 36 -5.89 -8.25 -10.29
C GLU A 36 -5.91 -7.95 -11.79
N LYS A 37 -5.29 -6.85 -12.23
CA LYS A 37 -5.14 -6.53 -13.66
C LYS A 37 -4.27 -7.55 -14.40
N GLU A 38 -3.22 -8.06 -13.76
CA GLU A 38 -2.37 -9.12 -14.31
C GLU A 38 -3.15 -10.44 -14.44
N ARG A 39 -3.97 -10.79 -13.45
CA ARG A 39 -4.86 -11.97 -13.51
C ARG A 39 -5.93 -11.87 -14.58
N GLN A 40 -6.58 -10.71 -14.75
CA GLN A 40 -7.64 -10.53 -15.76
C GLN A 40 -7.10 -10.59 -17.19
N THR A 41 -5.85 -10.19 -17.41
CA THR A 41 -5.23 -10.19 -18.75
C THR A 41 -4.49 -11.48 -19.09
N GLY A 42 -4.39 -12.43 -18.14
CA GLY A 42 -3.62 -13.67 -18.30
C GLY A 42 -2.11 -13.44 -18.44
N ALA A 43 -1.63 -12.23 -18.12
CA ALA A 43 -0.23 -11.87 -18.23
C ALA A 43 0.53 -12.34 -16.98
N VAL A 44 1.62 -13.10 -17.18
CA VAL A 44 2.55 -13.47 -16.10
C VAL A 44 3.48 -12.29 -15.83
N GLY A 45 2.94 -11.30 -15.11
CA GLY A 45 3.65 -10.10 -14.66
C GLY A 45 3.68 -8.95 -15.67
N THR A 46 3.65 -7.72 -15.15
CA THR A 46 3.79 -6.52 -15.98
C THR A 46 5.27 -6.34 -16.39
N LEU A 47 5.52 -6.31 -17.70
CA LEU A 47 6.83 -5.93 -18.23
C LEU A 47 7.10 -4.45 -17.95
N VAL A 48 8.08 -4.18 -17.11
CA VAL A 48 8.58 -2.83 -16.84
C VAL A 48 9.86 -2.65 -17.63
N LYS A 49 9.91 -1.59 -18.43
CA LYS A 49 11.12 -1.21 -19.15
C LYS A 49 12.14 -0.67 -18.15
N ASP A 50 13.31 -1.29 -18.10
CA ASP A 50 14.45 -0.80 -17.37
C ASP A 50 14.93 0.52 -18.01
N PRO A 51 14.94 1.64 -17.28
CA PRO A 51 15.32 2.94 -17.82
C PRO A 51 16.82 3.05 -18.15
N VAL A 52 17.66 2.15 -17.63
CA VAL A 52 19.11 2.14 -17.83
C VAL A 52 19.51 1.29 -19.02
N THR A 53 18.89 0.11 -19.18
CA THR A 53 19.25 -0.87 -20.21
C THR A 53 18.27 -0.90 -21.39
N GLY A 54 17.07 -0.34 -21.23
CA GLY A 54 16.02 -0.39 -22.24
C GLY A 54 15.33 -1.74 -22.39
N GLU A 55 15.76 -2.76 -21.63
CA GLU A 55 15.20 -4.11 -21.64
C GLU A 55 13.91 -4.17 -20.82
N TYR A 56 12.95 -4.99 -21.27
CA TYR A 56 11.72 -5.25 -20.53
C TYR A 56 11.96 -6.37 -19.51
N ARG A 57 11.83 -6.07 -18.22
CA ARG A 57 11.94 -7.05 -17.14
C ARG A 57 10.58 -7.26 -16.49
N VAL A 58 10.30 -8.51 -16.12
CA VAL A 58 9.13 -8.83 -15.30
C VAL A 58 9.37 -8.21 -13.92
N LYS A 59 8.47 -7.34 -13.48
CA LYS A 59 8.54 -6.76 -12.13
C LYS A 59 8.31 -7.86 -11.10
N ARG A 60 9.39 -8.47 -10.60
CA ARG A 60 9.32 -9.35 -9.43
C ARG A 60 9.26 -8.48 -8.17
N GLU A 61 8.49 -8.91 -7.18
CA GLU A 61 8.24 -8.17 -5.93
C GLU A 61 9.47 -8.11 -4.99
N ASP A 62 10.65 -8.54 -5.45
CA ASP A 62 11.83 -8.81 -4.64
C ASP A 62 12.88 -7.68 -4.65
N GLU A 63 12.57 -6.51 -5.21
CA GLU A 63 13.44 -5.33 -5.22
C GLU A 63 12.69 -4.02 -4.91
#